data_AF-A0A820KRM3-F1
#
_entry.id   AF-A0A820KRM3-F1
#
_cell.length_a   1.000
_cell.length_b   1.000
_cell.length_c   1.000
_cell.angle_alpha   90.00
_cell.angle_beta   90.00
_cell.angle_gamma   90.00
#
_symmetry.space_group_name_H-M   'P 1'
#
loop_
_entity.id
_entity.type
_entity.pdbx_description
1 polymer ?
#
loop_
_entity_poly.entity_id
_entity_poly.type
_entity_poly.pdbx_seq_one_letter_code
_entity_poly.pdbx_strand_id
1 'polypeptide(L)'
;MKFAFSQILDRLYPDIIQYKQEIASQSLIEDNDIPFNMLYQNMISQFTTEKNFVSLILHIDGFSLCKSSRLMLWLLSGAFVELPPHLRYQRSNTILLSIWIGYQEPIPEAWLSSCVDRVNRLKTEGILLSDGSKCQVLFYGIIGDSPALKVILEFIGHTGYHCCFYCYIHGIHVGGRGGKRQYYFENRIQLRTKRTYELESIRAVETSSNVYGHLGRSLLHDLLDVPLPNSIIVDY
;
A
#
# COMPACT_ATOMS: atom_id res chain seq x y z
N MET A 1 14.57 13.16 1.77
CA MET A 1 13.94 11.88 2.15
C MET A 1 14.80 11.12 3.16
N LYS A 2 15.99 10.60 2.80
CA LYS A 2 16.84 9.83 3.73
C LYS A 2 17.12 10.52 5.08
N PHE A 3 17.50 11.80 5.09
CA PHE A 3 17.78 12.54 6.33
C PHE A 3 16.55 12.74 7.22
N ALA A 4 15.41 13.15 6.66
CA ALA A 4 14.17 13.32 7.44
C ALA A 4 13.66 11.97 7.97
N PHE A 5 13.75 10.92 7.15
CA PHE A 5 13.40 9.57 7.57
C PHE A 5 14.28 9.10 8.72
N SER A 6 15.60 9.24 8.61
CA SER A 6 16.53 8.77 9.65
C SER A 6 16.29 9.48 10.99
N GLN A 7 16.01 10.79 10.97
CA GLN A 7 15.68 11.56 12.17
C GLN A 7 14.37 11.09 12.83
N ILE A 8 13.34 10.81 12.03
CA ILE A 8 12.07 10.26 12.55
C ILE A 8 12.31 8.85 13.11
N LEU A 9 13.04 8.01 12.39
CA LEU A 9 13.34 6.65 12.82
C LEU A 9 14.15 6.64 14.11
N ASP A 10 15.25 7.40 14.19
CA ASP A 10 16.08 7.50 15.40
C ASP A 10 15.25 7.94 16.62
N ARG A 11 14.35 8.92 16.45
CA ARG A 11 13.47 9.39 17.52
C ARG A 11 12.50 8.30 18.01
N LEU A 12 11.97 7.50 17.08
CA LEU A 12 10.93 6.50 17.35
C LEU A 12 11.49 5.11 17.63
N TYR A 13 12.80 4.90 17.43
CA TYR A 13 13.44 3.60 17.55
C TYR A 13 13.26 2.94 18.94
N PRO A 14 13.35 3.67 20.07
CA PRO A 14 13.11 3.08 21.38
C PRO A 14 11.68 2.50 21.51
N ASP A 15 10.67 3.25 21.06
CA ASP A 15 9.26 2.81 21.07
C ASP A 15 9.07 1.59 20.15
N ILE A 16 9.75 1.58 19.00
CA ILE A 16 9.71 0.46 18.04
C ILE A 16 10.27 -0.81 18.67
N ILE A 17 11.43 -0.74 19.32
CA ILE A 17 12.06 -1.90 19.95
C ILE A 17 11.21 -2.42 21.10
N GLN A 18 10.66 -1.52 21.92
CA GLN A 18 9.76 -1.90 23.01
C GLN A 18 8.53 -2.63 22.46
N TYR A 19 7.86 -2.07 21.46
CA TYR A 19 6.64 -2.66 20.90
C TYR A 19 6.91 -4.00 20.20
N LYS A 20 8.06 -4.18 19.55
CA LYS A 20 8.48 -5.49 19.04
C LYS A 20 8.63 -6.54 20.14
N GLN A 21 9.18 -6.17 21.30
CA GLN A 21 9.29 -7.07 22.45
C GLN A 21 7.91 -7.42 23.03
N GLU A 22 6.99 -6.46 23.06
CA GLU A 22 5.59 -6.67 23.46
C GLU A 22 4.88 -7.66 22.51
N ILE A 23 5.01 -7.46 21.19
CA ILE A 23 4.49 -8.40 20.16
C ILE A 23 5.06 -9.80 20.32
N ALA A 24 6.35 -9.93 20.64
CA ALA A 24 7.02 -11.22 20.77
C ALA A 24 6.73 -11.94 22.10
N SER A 25 6.53 -11.19 23.19
CA SER A 25 6.30 -11.72 24.54
C SER A 25 4.84 -12.05 24.83
N GLN A 26 3.91 -11.36 24.14
CA GLN A 26 2.49 -11.65 24.23
C GLN A 26 2.07 -12.60 23.11
N SER A 27 1.16 -13.52 23.43
CA SER A 27 0.34 -14.19 22.43
C SER A 27 -0.67 -13.18 21.85
N LEU A 28 -0.21 -12.11 21.19
CA LEU A 28 -1.02 -11.13 20.44
C LEU A 28 -1.62 -11.76 19.16
N ILE A 29 -1.95 -13.05 19.23
CA ILE A 29 -2.83 -13.75 18.30
C ILE A 29 -4.24 -13.15 18.39
N GLU A 30 -4.61 -12.49 19.50
CA GLU A 30 -5.94 -11.92 19.70
C GLU A 30 -6.09 -10.44 19.32
N ASP A 31 -5.02 -9.63 19.30
CA ASP A 31 -5.14 -8.20 18.98
C ASP A 31 -4.87 -7.95 17.50
N ASN A 32 -5.94 -7.66 16.76
CA ASN A 32 -5.95 -7.45 15.31
C ASN A 32 -5.38 -6.07 14.90
N ASP A 33 -4.47 -5.50 15.69
CA ASP A 33 -3.94 -4.15 15.46
C ASP A 33 -3.15 -4.04 14.15
N ILE A 34 -2.39 -5.08 13.80
CA ILE A 34 -1.70 -5.16 12.50
C ILE A 34 -2.67 -5.80 11.49
N PRO A 35 -3.11 -5.08 10.44
CA PRO A 35 -3.99 -5.64 9.42
C PRO A 35 -3.35 -6.86 8.79
N PHE A 36 -4.09 -7.96 8.68
CA PHE A 36 -3.58 -9.25 8.17
C PHE A 36 -2.31 -9.74 8.87
N ASN A 37 -2.23 -9.64 10.21
CA ASN A 37 -1.04 -10.00 11.01
C ASN A 37 -0.34 -11.30 10.59
N MET A 38 -1.06 -12.39 10.29
CA MET A 38 -0.43 -13.64 9.81
C MET A 38 0.45 -13.43 8.57
N LEU A 39 0.01 -12.59 7.65
CA LEU A 39 0.74 -12.24 6.43
C LEU A 39 2.00 -11.43 6.76
N TYR A 40 1.89 -10.48 7.69
CA TYR A 40 3.01 -9.71 8.22
C TYR A 40 4.04 -10.61 8.92
N GLN A 41 3.60 -11.52 9.80
CA GLN A 41 4.47 -12.50 10.49
C GLN A 41 5.21 -13.40 9.48
N ASN A 42 4.50 -13.88 8.45
CA ASN A 42 5.10 -14.67 7.38
C ASN A 42 6.14 -13.86 6.59
N MET A 43 5.90 -12.58 6.34
CA MET A 43 6.87 -11.68 5.69
C MET A 43 8.13 -11.55 6.54
N ILE A 44 8.00 -11.13 7.81
CA ILE A 44 9.18 -10.89 8.66
C ILE A 44 9.98 -12.17 8.94
N SER A 45 9.34 -13.35 8.98
CA SER A 45 10.03 -14.63 9.18
C SER A 45 11.08 -14.93 8.10
N GLN A 46 10.95 -14.33 6.91
CA GLN A 46 11.89 -14.48 5.80
C GLN A 46 13.12 -13.57 5.97
N PHE A 47 13.02 -12.54 6.81
CA PHE A 47 14.10 -11.61 7.13
C PHE A 47 14.64 -11.95 8.53
N THR A 48 15.55 -12.93 8.56
CA THR A 48 16.29 -13.48 9.72
C THR A 48 16.35 -12.62 11.00
N THR A 49 16.31 -13.28 12.17
CA THR A 49 16.37 -12.72 13.54
C THR A 49 17.53 -11.76 13.85
N GLU A 50 18.57 -11.68 13.03
CA GLU A 50 19.79 -10.89 13.30
C GLU A 50 19.81 -9.49 12.67
N LYS A 51 18.81 -9.11 11.87
CA LYS A 51 18.79 -7.79 11.21
C LYS A 51 17.85 -6.83 11.93
N ASN A 52 18.37 -5.68 12.35
CA ASN A 52 17.54 -4.53 12.69
C ASN A 52 16.70 -4.19 11.45
N PHE A 53 15.38 -4.23 11.58
CA PHE A 53 14.46 -3.86 10.50
C PHE A 53 13.33 -2.99 11.03
N VAL A 54 12.68 -2.26 10.12
CA VAL A 54 11.38 -1.64 10.35
C VAL A 54 10.53 -1.82 9.11
N SER A 55 9.23 -1.97 9.30
CA SER A 55 8.28 -2.13 8.20
C SER A 55 7.38 -0.91 8.10
N LEU A 56 7.10 -0.49 6.87
CA LEU A 56 6.16 0.57 6.59
C LEU A 56 4.89 0.00 5.99
N ILE A 57 3.76 0.48 6.48
CA ILE A 57 2.50 0.44 5.75
C ILE A 57 2.33 1.78 5.02
N LEU A 58 2.11 1.71 3.71
CA LEU A 58 1.93 2.88 2.87
C LEU A 58 0.47 3.31 2.89
N HIS A 59 0.20 4.60 3.02
CA HIS A 59 -1.13 5.18 2.95
C HIS A 59 -1.27 6.02 1.68
N ILE A 60 -2.36 5.82 0.95
CA ILE A 60 -2.75 6.63 -0.20
C ILE A 60 -4.09 7.31 0.07
N ASP A 61 -4.13 8.63 -0.13
CA ASP A 61 -5.35 9.42 0.02
C ASP A 61 -5.39 10.53 -1.03
N GLY A 62 -6.59 10.84 -1.51
CA GLY A 62 -6.86 11.87 -2.50
C GLY A 62 -8.07 12.70 -2.09
N PHE A 63 -7.88 14.00 -1.83
CA PHE A 63 -8.95 14.88 -1.37
C PHE A 63 -9.00 16.19 -2.15
N SER A 64 -10.20 16.76 -2.24
CA SER A 64 -10.39 18.08 -2.86
C SER A 64 -9.94 19.19 -1.90
N LEU A 65 -9.10 20.10 -2.39
CA LEU A 65 -8.63 21.25 -1.60
C LEU A 65 -9.67 22.37 -1.50
N CYS A 66 -10.59 22.47 -2.46
CA CYS A 66 -11.62 23.50 -2.46
C CYS A 66 -12.96 22.91 -2.88
N LYS A 67 -14.06 23.38 -2.27
CA LYS A 67 -15.41 22.94 -2.64
C LYS A 67 -15.83 23.34 -4.06
N SER A 68 -15.28 24.46 -4.57
CA SER A 68 -15.69 25.06 -5.84
C SER A 68 -14.70 24.85 -6.99
N SER A 69 -13.50 24.33 -6.72
CA SER A 69 -12.50 24.04 -7.74
C SER A 69 -12.29 22.54 -7.88
N ARG A 70 -11.85 22.09 -9.06
CA ARG A 70 -11.43 20.69 -9.28
C ARG A 70 -10.02 20.42 -8.74
N LEU A 71 -9.48 21.31 -7.90
CA LEU A 71 -8.12 21.17 -7.39
C LEU A 71 -8.06 20.08 -6.33
N MET A 72 -7.33 19.02 -6.63
CA MET A 72 -7.14 17.85 -5.79
C MET A 72 -5.72 17.81 -5.25
N LEU A 73 -5.58 17.28 -4.04
CA LEU A 73 -4.32 16.92 -3.44
C LEU A 73 -4.30 15.41 -3.19
N TRP A 74 -3.21 14.77 -3.59
CA TRP A 74 -2.97 13.36 -3.37
C TRP A 74 -1.71 13.18 -2.53
N LEU A 75 -1.78 12.30 -1.53
CA LEU A 75 -0.71 12.01 -0.59
C LEU A 75 -0.32 10.54 -0.66
N LEU A 76 0.97 10.29 -0.80
CA LEU A 76 1.58 9.02 -0.44
C LEU A 76 2.36 9.23 0.86
N SER A 77 1.99 8.49 1.90
CA SER A 77 2.68 8.52 3.19
C SER A 77 2.96 7.10 3.70
N GLY A 78 3.68 6.98 4.80
CA GLY A 78 3.99 5.69 5.43
C GLY A 78 3.96 5.79 6.94
N ALA A 79 3.52 4.71 7.59
CA ALA A 79 3.56 4.56 9.05
C ALA A 79 4.37 3.32 9.42
N PHE A 80 5.12 3.39 10.53
CA PHE A 80 5.84 2.22 11.03
C PHE A 80 4.88 1.19 11.61
N VAL A 81 4.89 -0.02 11.09
CA VAL A 81 4.05 -1.11 11.59
C VAL A 81 4.38 -1.40 13.04
N GLU A 82 5.68 -1.37 13.38
CA GLU A 82 6.18 -1.69 14.71
C GLU A 82 6.14 -0.51 15.69
N LEU A 83 5.24 0.45 15.50
CA LEU A 83 4.86 1.42 16.53
C LEU A 83 3.52 1.04 17.15
N PRO A 84 3.30 1.28 18.45
CA PRO A 84 1.99 1.05 19.06
C PRO A 84 0.94 1.98 18.43
N PRO A 85 -0.33 1.56 18.32
CA PRO A 85 -1.35 2.27 17.52
C PRO A 85 -1.54 3.75 17.88
N HIS A 86 -1.44 4.08 19.18
CA HIS A 86 -1.56 5.46 19.66
C HIS A 86 -0.40 6.38 19.23
N LEU A 87 0.75 5.83 18.84
CA LEU A 87 1.88 6.55 18.25
C LEU A 87 1.92 6.43 16.72
N ARG A 88 1.56 5.26 16.17
CA ARG A 88 1.69 4.91 14.75
C ARG A 88 1.07 5.94 13.80
N TYR A 89 -0.13 6.41 14.13
CA TYR A 89 -0.90 7.33 13.28
C TYR A 89 -0.86 8.80 13.74
N GLN A 90 0.03 9.14 14.68
CA GLN A 90 0.27 10.55 14.99
C GLN A 90 0.93 11.24 13.80
N ARG A 91 0.43 12.44 13.45
CA ARG A 91 0.94 13.21 12.29
C ARG A 91 2.45 13.46 12.32
N SER A 92 3.03 13.61 13.51
CA SER A 92 4.48 13.79 13.72
C SER A 92 5.30 12.52 13.47
N ASN A 93 4.65 11.35 13.46
CA ASN A 93 5.28 10.04 13.31
C ASN A 93 5.03 9.44 11.92
N THR A 94 4.04 9.96 11.18
CA THR A 94 3.79 9.60 9.78
C THR A 94 4.85 10.20 8.85
N ILE A 95 5.36 9.38 7.94
CA ILE A 95 6.37 9.75 6.97
C ILE A 95 5.67 10.18 5.69
N LEU A 96 5.78 11.47 5.35
CA LEU A 96 5.31 11.95 4.05
C LEU A 96 6.31 11.59 2.95
N LEU A 97 5.88 10.80 1.96
CA LEU A 97 6.74 10.29 0.88
C LEU A 97 6.58 11.09 -0.41
N SER A 98 5.35 11.44 -0.81
CA SER A 98 5.08 12.21 -2.01
C SER A 98 3.76 12.98 -1.92
N ILE A 99 3.71 14.12 -2.61
CA ILE A 99 2.50 14.95 -2.77
C ILE A 99 2.29 15.20 -4.27
N TRP A 100 1.05 15.10 -4.72
CA TRP A 100 0.61 15.62 -6.01
C TRP A 100 -0.50 16.64 -5.82
N ILE A 101 -0.44 17.76 -6.54
CA ILE A 101 -1.50 18.76 -6.58
C ILE A 101 -1.84 19.01 -8.04
N GLY A 102 -3.11 18.85 -8.39
CA GLY A 102 -3.54 19.01 -9.77
C GLY A 102 -5.04 19.10 -9.91
N TYR A 103 -5.52 19.46 -11.10
CA TYR A 103 -6.95 19.55 -11.42
C TYR A 103 -7.57 18.21 -11.86
N GLN A 104 -6.76 17.15 -11.87
CA GLN A 104 -7.12 15.80 -12.32
C GLN A 104 -6.44 14.76 -11.41
N GLU A 105 -6.96 13.52 -11.45
CA GLU A 105 -6.31 12.37 -10.84
C GLU A 105 -4.86 12.25 -11.38
N PRO A 106 -3.87 11.94 -10.52
CA PRO A 106 -2.49 11.81 -10.95
C PRO A 106 -2.33 10.62 -11.89
N ILE A 107 -1.48 10.80 -12.91
CA ILE A 107 -0.91 9.66 -13.63
C ILE A 107 0.19 9.08 -12.73
N PRO A 108 0.09 7.81 -12.27
CA PRO A 108 1.02 7.26 -11.27
C PRO A 108 2.48 7.41 -11.67
N GLU A 109 2.83 7.15 -12.93
CA GLU A 109 4.20 7.32 -13.46
C GLU A 109 4.72 8.75 -13.27
N ALA A 110 3.93 9.75 -13.66
CA ALA A 110 4.32 11.15 -13.57
C ALA A 110 4.47 11.62 -12.11
N TRP A 111 3.71 11.03 -11.19
CA TRP A 111 3.73 11.40 -9.78
C TRP A 111 4.80 10.66 -8.97
N LEU A 112 4.85 9.33 -9.08
CA LEU A 112 5.52 8.47 -8.10
C LEU A 112 6.85 7.89 -8.57
N SER A 113 7.17 7.89 -9.87
CA SER A 113 8.38 7.23 -10.40
C SER A 113 9.65 7.63 -9.64
N SER A 114 9.92 8.93 -9.49
CA SER A 114 11.08 9.43 -8.72
C SER A 114 11.00 9.16 -7.21
N CYS A 115 9.79 9.05 -6.65
CA CYS A 115 9.61 8.70 -5.24
C CYS A 115 9.96 7.23 -5.01
N VAL A 116 9.38 6.33 -5.82
CA VAL A 116 9.61 4.89 -5.77
C VAL A 116 11.09 4.57 -5.94
N ASP A 117 11.81 5.23 -6.84
CA ASP A 117 13.26 5.07 -6.98
C ASP A 117 14.03 5.37 -5.68
N ARG A 118 13.69 6.47 -5.00
CA ARG A 118 14.34 6.86 -3.74
C ARG A 118 14.01 5.90 -2.62
N VAL A 119 12.77 5.42 -2.58
CA VAL A 119 12.28 4.47 -1.59
C VAL A 119 12.91 3.09 -1.82
N ASN A 120 13.05 2.65 -3.07
CA ASN A 120 13.76 1.43 -3.43
C ASN A 120 15.23 1.48 -3.04
N ARG A 121 15.91 2.62 -3.22
CA ARG A 121 17.28 2.82 -2.70
C ARG A 121 17.32 2.72 -1.18
N LEU A 122 16.33 3.25 -0.48
CA LEU A 122 16.24 3.15 0.97
C LEU A 122 15.96 1.70 1.43
N LYS A 123 15.16 0.94 0.68
CA LYS A 123 14.94 -0.50 0.88
C LYS A 123 16.23 -1.32 0.73
N THR A 124 16.98 -1.07 -0.35
CA THR A 124 18.21 -1.84 -0.66
C THR A 124 19.40 -1.43 0.20
N GLU A 125 19.58 -0.13 0.42
CA GLU A 125 20.71 0.39 1.18
C GLU A 125 20.46 0.34 2.69
N GLY A 126 19.22 0.28 3.16
CA GLY A 126 18.87 0.46 4.58
C GLY A 126 19.16 1.88 5.08
N ILE A 127 19.11 2.05 6.39
CA ILE A 127 19.32 3.31 7.10
C ILE A 127 20.36 3.10 8.18
N LEU A 128 21.33 4.01 8.26
CA LEU A 128 22.27 4.06 9.37
C LEU A 128 21.61 4.84 10.52
N LEU A 129 21.47 4.18 11.67
CA LEU A 129 20.97 4.81 12.89
C LEU A 129 22.09 5.58 13.60
N SER A 130 21.71 6.44 14.53
CA SER A 130 22.66 7.25 15.31
C SER A 130 23.67 6.43 16.12
N ASP A 131 23.35 5.18 16.47
CA ASP A 131 24.25 4.23 17.16
C ASP A 131 25.23 3.51 16.22
N GLY A 132 25.18 3.80 14.91
CA GLY A 132 26.00 3.16 13.88
C GLY A 132 25.46 1.82 13.40
N SER A 133 24.34 1.33 13.94
CA SER A 133 23.69 0.12 13.45
C SER A 133 22.92 0.39 12.15
N LYS A 134 22.82 -0.64 11.31
CA LYS A 134 22.12 -0.57 10.03
C LYS A 134 20.72 -1.19 10.16
N CYS A 135 19.70 -0.40 9.87
CA CYS A 135 18.30 -0.81 9.89
C CYS A 135 17.78 -1.03 8.45
N GLN A 136 17.29 -2.22 8.15
CA GLN A 136 16.62 -2.54 6.90
C GLN A 136 15.19 -1.99 6.90
N VAL A 137 14.72 -1.48 5.77
CA VAL A 137 13.34 -0.99 5.64
C VAL A 137 12.54 -1.93 4.75
N LEU A 138 11.42 -2.40 5.26
CA LEU A 138 10.46 -3.25 4.58
C LEU A 138 9.18 -2.47 4.26
N PHE A 139 8.45 -2.92 3.24
CA PHE A 139 7.19 -2.33 2.80
C PHE A 139 6.10 -3.39 2.83
N TYR A 140 5.29 -3.34 3.89
CA TYR A 140 4.32 -4.38 4.19
C TYR A 140 3.12 -4.35 3.24
N GLY A 141 2.53 -3.18 3.02
CA GLY A 141 1.34 -3.05 2.20
C GLY A 141 0.95 -1.62 1.91
N ILE A 142 -0.14 -1.48 1.15
CA ILE A 142 -0.75 -0.21 0.77
C ILE A 142 -2.20 -0.19 1.30
N ILE A 143 -2.53 0.85 2.03
CA ILE A 143 -3.88 1.12 2.55
C ILE A 143 -4.43 2.40 1.95
N GLY A 144 -5.72 2.37 1.62
CA GLY A 144 -6.46 3.55 1.18
C GLY A 144 -7.88 3.17 0.80
N ASP A 145 -8.69 4.18 0.50
CA ASP A 145 -10.02 3.94 -0.04
C ASP A 145 -9.92 3.34 -1.46
N SER A 146 -10.99 2.69 -1.91
CA SER A 146 -11.01 2.08 -3.25
C SER A 146 -10.73 3.09 -4.38
N PRO A 147 -11.25 4.34 -4.35
CA PRO A 147 -10.90 5.40 -5.30
C PRO A 147 -9.39 5.71 -5.37
N ALA A 148 -8.68 5.77 -4.25
CA ALA A 148 -7.26 6.08 -4.27
C ALA A 148 -6.41 4.86 -4.66
N LEU A 149 -6.79 3.68 -4.16
CA LEU A 149 -6.12 2.42 -4.50
C LEU A 149 -6.16 2.12 -6.00
N LYS A 150 -7.31 2.33 -6.68
CA LYS A 150 -7.41 2.05 -8.14
C LYS A 150 -6.40 2.86 -8.96
N VAL A 151 -6.03 4.06 -8.52
CA VAL A 151 -5.07 4.92 -9.22
C VAL A 151 -3.67 4.32 -9.12
N ILE A 152 -3.20 4.04 -7.90
CA ILE A 152 -1.85 3.51 -7.69
C ILE A 152 -1.67 2.06 -8.16
N LEU A 153 -2.75 1.28 -8.10
CA LEU A 153 -2.76 -0.10 -8.57
C LEU A 153 -2.92 -0.20 -10.09
N GLU A 154 -3.14 0.91 -10.80
CA GLU A 154 -3.47 0.95 -12.22
C GLU A 154 -4.62 0.00 -12.55
N PHE A 155 -5.73 0.17 -11.83
CA PHE A 155 -6.89 -0.69 -11.85
C PHE A 155 -8.17 0.09 -12.18
N ILE A 156 -9.19 -0.61 -12.69
CA ILE A 156 -10.49 0.02 -12.91
C ILE A 156 -11.18 0.42 -11.61
N GLY A 157 -12.01 1.46 -11.69
CA GLY A 157 -12.89 1.84 -10.59
C GLY A 157 -14.05 0.86 -10.37
N HIS A 158 -14.77 1.08 -9.28
CA HIS A 158 -15.88 0.26 -8.78
C HIS A 158 -17.05 0.05 -9.76
N THR A 159 -17.11 0.78 -10.88
CA THR A 159 -18.13 0.64 -11.92
C THR A 159 -17.74 -0.31 -13.07
N GLY A 160 -16.48 -0.78 -13.10
CA GLY A 160 -15.99 -1.68 -14.14
C GLY A 160 -16.40 -3.14 -13.93
N TYR A 161 -16.27 -3.98 -14.96
CA TYR A 161 -16.76 -5.36 -14.91
C TYR A 161 -16.02 -6.24 -13.90
N HIS A 162 -14.71 -6.09 -13.74
CA HIS A 162 -13.86 -6.87 -12.84
C HIS A 162 -13.15 -5.97 -11.83
N CYS A 163 -13.90 -5.18 -11.06
CA CYS A 163 -13.32 -4.10 -10.24
C CYS A 163 -12.70 -4.55 -8.91
N CYS A 164 -12.91 -5.80 -8.48
CA CYS A 164 -12.34 -6.27 -7.23
C CYS A 164 -10.86 -6.59 -7.38
N PHE A 165 -10.04 -6.05 -6.47
CA PHE A 165 -8.60 -6.31 -6.43
C PHE A 165 -8.26 -7.78 -6.07
N TYR A 166 -9.16 -8.48 -5.38
CA TYR A 166 -8.89 -9.80 -4.81
C TYR A 166 -9.51 -10.95 -5.58
N CYS A 167 -10.52 -10.70 -6.40
CA CYS A 167 -11.28 -11.76 -7.07
C CYS A 167 -11.74 -11.37 -8.47
N TYR A 168 -12.28 -12.33 -9.20
CA TYR A 168 -12.77 -12.16 -10.57
C TYR A 168 -14.26 -11.86 -10.66
N ILE A 169 -14.91 -11.37 -9.59
CA ILE A 169 -16.35 -11.06 -9.60
C ILE A 169 -16.69 -10.24 -10.85
N HIS A 170 -17.72 -10.65 -11.58
CA HIS A 170 -18.12 -9.96 -12.79
C HIS A 170 -19.40 -9.17 -12.54
N GLY A 171 -19.32 -7.85 -12.66
CA GLY A 171 -20.46 -6.98 -12.44
C GLY A 171 -21.39 -6.92 -13.65
N ILE A 172 -22.69 -6.99 -13.42
CA ILE A 172 -23.73 -6.90 -14.46
C ILE A 172 -24.21 -5.46 -14.58
N HIS A 173 -24.46 -5.01 -15.82
CA HIS A 173 -24.99 -3.68 -16.08
C HIS A 173 -26.52 -3.72 -15.98
N VAL A 174 -27.08 -3.05 -14.97
CA VAL A 174 -28.53 -3.07 -14.71
C VAL A 174 -29.12 -1.68 -14.96
N GLY A 175 -30.19 -1.60 -15.77
CA GLY A 175 -30.95 -0.36 -15.97
C GLY A 175 -30.68 0.44 -17.25
N GLY A 176 -30.10 -0.15 -18.30
CA GLY A 176 -29.95 0.51 -19.61
C GLY A 176 -29.02 1.74 -19.58
N ARG A 177 -29.28 2.78 -20.38
CA ARG A 177 -28.47 4.03 -20.35
C ARG A 177 -28.59 4.69 -18.97
N GLY A 178 -27.45 4.90 -18.30
CA GLY A 178 -27.41 5.41 -16.92
C GLY A 178 -27.55 4.34 -15.84
N GLY A 179 -27.59 3.06 -16.25
CA GLY A 179 -27.60 1.93 -15.34
C GLY A 179 -26.37 1.84 -14.44
N LYS A 180 -26.52 1.11 -13.32
CA LYS A 180 -25.44 0.90 -12.35
C LYS A 180 -24.82 -0.49 -12.55
N ARG A 181 -23.54 -0.59 -12.19
CA ARG A 181 -22.85 -1.87 -12.06
C ARG A 181 -23.32 -2.53 -10.77
N GLN A 182 -23.84 -3.76 -10.86
CA GLN A 182 -24.23 -4.56 -9.71
C GLN A 182 -23.38 -5.83 -9.66
N TYR A 183 -23.00 -6.23 -8.45
CA TYR A 183 -22.23 -7.44 -8.20
C TYR A 183 -23.08 -8.38 -7.36
N TYR A 184 -23.46 -9.50 -7.96
CA TYR A 184 -24.27 -10.49 -7.26
C TYR A 184 -23.37 -11.41 -6.45
N PHE A 185 -23.90 -11.88 -5.32
CA PHE A 185 -23.22 -12.88 -4.52
C PHE A 185 -23.05 -14.17 -5.33
N GLU A 186 -21.83 -14.70 -5.34
CA GLU A 186 -21.49 -15.96 -5.98
C GLU A 186 -20.94 -16.95 -4.93
N ASN A 187 -21.53 -18.14 -4.84
CA ASN A 187 -21.13 -19.16 -3.86
C ASN A 187 -19.67 -19.61 -3.99
N ARG A 188 -19.10 -19.54 -5.20
CA ARG A 188 -17.72 -19.94 -5.49
C ARG A 188 -17.09 -18.90 -6.38
N ILE A 189 -16.46 -17.91 -5.75
CA ILE A 189 -15.73 -16.90 -6.47
C ILE A 189 -14.26 -17.27 -6.60
N GLN A 190 -13.73 -17.15 -7.81
CA GLN A 190 -12.30 -17.33 -8.05
C GLN A 190 -11.53 -16.13 -7.48
N LEU A 191 -10.62 -16.39 -6.55
CA LEU A 191 -9.67 -15.40 -6.06
C LEU A 191 -8.49 -15.24 -7.04
N ARG A 192 -7.96 -14.03 -7.10
CA ARG A 192 -6.71 -13.73 -7.79
C ARG A 192 -5.56 -14.31 -6.98
N THR A 193 -4.57 -14.84 -7.69
CA THR A 193 -3.31 -15.27 -7.09
C THR A 193 -2.25 -14.21 -7.37
N LYS A 194 -1.16 -14.19 -6.58
CA LYS A 194 0.00 -13.35 -6.87
C LYS A 194 0.46 -13.45 -8.33
N ARG A 195 0.48 -14.67 -8.86
CA ARG A 195 0.94 -14.98 -10.23
C ARG A 195 -0.03 -14.44 -11.28
N THR A 196 -1.33 -14.67 -11.10
CA THR A 196 -2.32 -14.23 -12.09
C THR A 196 -2.46 -12.71 -12.09
N TYR A 197 -2.45 -12.08 -10.90
CA TYR A 197 -2.47 -10.62 -10.75
C TYR A 197 -1.29 -9.97 -11.50
N GLU A 198 -0.09 -10.50 -11.31
CA GLU A 198 1.11 -10.02 -12.00
C GLU A 198 1.01 -10.18 -13.53
N LEU A 199 0.72 -11.38 -14.00
CA LEU A 199 0.65 -11.67 -15.45
C LEU A 199 -0.43 -10.84 -16.15
N GLU A 200 -1.57 -10.62 -15.51
CA GLU A 200 -2.66 -9.80 -16.05
C GLU A 200 -2.28 -8.31 -16.10
N SER A 201 -1.58 -7.81 -15.07
CA SER A 201 -1.06 -6.43 -15.07
C SER A 201 -0.05 -6.20 -16.21
N ILE A 202 0.85 -7.16 -16.46
CA ILE A 202 1.83 -7.09 -17.56
C ILE A 202 1.10 -7.11 -18.91
N ARG A 203 0.14 -8.02 -19.09
CA ARG A 203 -0.66 -8.09 -20.33
C ARG A 203 -1.46 -6.81 -20.57
N ALA A 204 -1.97 -6.16 -19.53
CA ALA A 204 -2.68 -4.89 -19.67
C ALA A 204 -1.77 -3.80 -20.26
N VAL A 205 -0.50 -3.74 -19.82
CA VAL A 205 0.52 -2.84 -20.39
C VAL A 205 0.82 -3.22 -21.85
N GLU A 206 1.15 -4.50 -22.12
CA GLU A 206 1.52 -4.98 -23.45
C GLU A 206 0.42 -4.76 -24.50
N THR A 207 -0.83 -4.96 -24.10
CA THR A 207 -2.00 -4.83 -25.00
C THR A 207 -2.60 -3.42 -24.97
N SER A 208 -2.16 -2.56 -24.04
CA SER A 208 -2.75 -1.24 -23.79
C SER A 208 -4.27 -1.31 -23.64
N SER A 209 -4.75 -2.36 -22.98
CA SER A 209 -6.17 -2.69 -22.86
C SER A 209 -6.49 -3.23 -21.48
N ASN A 210 -7.77 -3.19 -21.11
CA ASN A 210 -8.21 -3.74 -19.84
C ASN A 210 -8.09 -5.26 -19.83
N VAL A 211 -7.34 -5.81 -18.87
CA VAL A 211 -7.23 -7.25 -18.64
C VAL A 211 -7.75 -7.56 -17.25
N TYR A 212 -8.98 -8.08 -17.17
CA TYR A 212 -9.65 -8.42 -15.91
C TYR A 212 -9.55 -7.31 -14.85
N GLY A 213 -9.71 -6.05 -15.26
CA GLY A 213 -9.67 -4.90 -14.38
C GLY A 213 -8.33 -4.20 -14.27
N HIS A 214 -7.23 -4.84 -14.68
CA HIS A 214 -5.94 -4.17 -14.80
C HIS A 214 -5.94 -3.20 -15.98
N LEU A 215 -5.46 -1.98 -15.75
CA LEU A 215 -5.17 -0.96 -16.77
C LEU A 215 -3.66 -0.82 -17.01
N GLY A 216 -2.85 -1.28 -16.06
CA GLY A 216 -1.39 -1.31 -16.15
C GLY A 216 -0.78 -2.11 -15.00
N ARG A 217 0.53 -1.92 -14.79
CA ARG A 217 1.29 -2.50 -13.68
C ARG A 217 1.61 -1.43 -12.66
N SER A 218 1.23 -1.66 -11.40
CA SER A 218 1.51 -0.73 -10.31
C SER A 218 3.01 -0.49 -10.14
N LEU A 219 3.40 0.76 -9.89
CA LEU A 219 4.77 1.12 -9.52
C LEU A 219 5.20 0.56 -8.16
N LEU A 220 4.23 0.17 -7.32
CA LEU A 220 4.52 -0.42 -6.02
C LEU A 220 4.77 -1.94 -6.11
N HIS A 221 4.56 -2.56 -7.27
CA HIS A 221 4.63 -4.02 -7.42
C HIS A 221 5.95 -4.62 -6.93
N ASP A 222 7.08 -4.01 -7.32
CA ASP A 222 8.42 -4.48 -6.93
C ASP A 222 8.89 -3.86 -5.58
N LEU A 223 8.19 -2.83 -5.10
CA LEU A 223 8.51 -2.17 -3.84
C LEU A 223 7.98 -2.96 -2.64
N LEU A 224 6.78 -3.52 -2.73
CA LEU A 224 6.13 -4.22 -1.62
C LEU A 224 6.80 -5.58 -1.35
N ASP A 225 7.09 -5.89 -0.09
CA ASP A 225 7.66 -7.17 0.34
C ASP A 225 6.61 -8.29 0.40
N VAL A 226 5.34 -7.90 0.50
CA VAL A 226 4.19 -8.79 0.27
C VAL A 226 3.67 -8.55 -1.15
N PRO A 227 3.61 -9.58 -2.01
CA PRO A 227 3.12 -9.43 -3.38
C PRO A 227 1.64 -9.02 -3.46
N LEU A 228 1.31 -8.19 -4.44
CA LEU A 228 -0.08 -7.90 -4.81
C LEU A 228 -0.81 -9.18 -5.26
N PRO A 229 -2.12 -9.33 -4.98
CA PRO A 229 -2.99 -8.37 -4.29
C PRO A 229 -2.97 -8.47 -2.76
N ASN A 230 -2.17 -9.37 -2.17
CA ASN A 230 -2.26 -9.71 -0.75
C ASN A 230 -1.83 -8.55 0.18
N SER A 231 -1.09 -7.58 -0.34
CA SER A 231 -0.63 -6.38 0.35
C SER A 231 -1.58 -5.18 0.22
N ILE A 232 -2.72 -5.36 -0.45
CA ILE A 232 -3.75 -4.33 -0.55
C ILE A 232 -4.60 -4.40 0.73
N ILE A 233 -4.83 -3.26 1.35
CA ILE A 233 -5.73 -3.09 2.49
C ILE A 233 -6.72 -2.01 2.09
N VAL A 234 -8.00 -2.33 2.00
CA VAL A 234 -9.01 -1.33 1.63
C VAL A 234 -9.53 -0.69 2.91
N ASP A 235 -9.43 0.63 2.97
CA ASP A 235 -9.97 1.46 4.06
C ASP A 235 -11.49 1.64 3.86
N TYR A 236 -12.27 1.39 4.91
CA TYR A 236 -13.75 1.44 4.90
C TYR A 236 -14.31 2.10 6.16
#